data_AF-A0A7S0CEP4-F1
#
_entry.id   AF-A0A7S0CEP4-F1
#
_cell.length_a   1.000
_cell.length_b   1.000
_cell.length_c   1.000
_cell.angle_alpha   90.00
_cell.angle_beta   90.00
_cell.angle_gamma   90.00
#
_symmetry.space_group_name_H-M   'P 1'
#
loop_
_entity.id
_entity.type
_entity.pdbx_description
1 polymer ?
#
loop_
_entity_poly.entity_id
_entity_poly.type
_entity_poly.pdbx_seq_one_letter_code
_entity_poly.pdbx_strand_id
1 'polypeptide(L)'
;ASSMIDVMGVTVDSSAIVGAILIAMITIWHLGWLSKAKPTPTVTDLKIYPIKSCGAITLAAAHATETGFENDRIAQISDADGTYCTPRHTQYAKLFHIQPKLSDRDNDNDNDNDND
;
A
#
# COMPACT_ATOMS: atom_id res chain seq x y z
N ALA A 1 36.90 -37.51 -36.24
CA ALA A 1 38.12 -36.70 -36.13
C ALA A 1 37.83 -35.59 -35.13
N SER A 2 38.42 -35.64 -33.92
CA SER A 2 38.31 -34.52 -32.98
C SER A 2 39.08 -33.35 -33.54
N SER A 3 38.41 -32.23 -33.82
CA SER A 3 39.08 -30.99 -34.17
C SER A 3 39.62 -30.37 -32.88
N MET A 4 40.95 -30.23 -32.79
CA MET A 4 41.60 -29.47 -31.73
C MET A 4 41.80 -28.03 -32.22
N ILE A 5 41.55 -27.08 -31.34
CA ILE A 5 41.82 -25.66 -31.58
C ILE A 5 43.04 -25.30 -30.72
N ASP A 6 44.08 -24.76 -31.35
CA ASP A 6 45.26 -24.25 -30.65
C ASP A 6 45.08 -22.76 -30.35
N VAL A 7 45.05 -22.43 -29.07
CA VAL A 7 45.04 -21.05 -28.59
C VAL A 7 46.28 -20.87 -27.72
N MET A 8 47.26 -20.11 -28.24
CA MET A 8 48.51 -19.78 -27.54
C MET A 8 49.32 -21.00 -27.01
N GLY A 9 49.39 -22.10 -27.78
CA GLY A 9 50.18 -23.27 -27.43
C GLY A 9 49.48 -24.26 -26.49
N VAL A 10 48.17 -24.08 -26.27
CA VAL A 10 47.32 -25.00 -25.52
C VAL A 10 46.30 -25.60 -26.47
N THR A 11 46.38 -26.91 -26.69
CA THR A 11 45.43 -27.65 -27.53
C THR A 11 44.18 -27.97 -26.70
N VAL A 12 43.03 -27.43 -27.11
CA VAL A 12 41.74 -27.69 -26.47
C VAL A 12 40.79 -28.41 -27.43
N ASP A 13 40.05 -29.38 -26.91
CA ASP A 13 39.04 -30.11 -27.68
C ASP A 13 37.87 -29.17 -28.00
N SER A 14 37.46 -29.11 -29.28
CA SER A 14 36.36 -28.24 -29.72
C SER A 14 35.06 -28.47 -28.95
N SER A 15 34.80 -29.72 -28.53
CA SER A 15 33.62 -30.09 -27.72
C SER A 15 33.66 -29.48 -26.32
N ALA A 16 34.84 -29.31 -25.72
CA ALA A 16 35.01 -28.70 -24.40
C ALA A 16 34.69 -27.19 -24.44
N ILE A 17 35.08 -26.50 -25.51
CA ILE A 17 34.74 -25.08 -25.73
C ILE A 17 33.23 -24.91 -25.87
N VAL A 18 32.58 -25.73 -26.69
CA VAL A 18 31.12 -25.67 -26.91
C VAL A 18 30.36 -25.94 -25.61
N GLY A 19 30.81 -26.93 -24.82
CA GLY A 19 30.23 -27.23 -23.52
C GLY A 19 30.33 -26.06 -22.53
N ALA A 20 31.50 -25.40 -22.45
CA ALA A 20 31.71 -24.26 -21.58
C ALA A 20 30.83 -23.05 -21.96
N ILE A 21 30.67 -22.78 -23.26
CA ILE A 21 29.82 -21.69 -23.76
C ILE A 21 28.35 -21.94 -23.43
N LEU A 22 27.87 -23.18 -23.62
CA LEU A 22 26.47 -23.53 -23.28
C LEU A 22 26.18 -23.38 -21.79
N ILE A 23 27.09 -23.84 -20.93
CA ILE A 23 26.95 -23.70 -19.48
C ILE A 23 26.91 -22.21 -19.09
N ALA A 24 27.80 -21.39 -19.66
CA ALA A 24 27.82 -19.95 -19.40
C ALA A 24 26.51 -19.26 -19.84
N MET A 25 25.95 -19.64 -20.99
CA MET A 25 24.67 -19.07 -21.44
C MET A 25 23.50 -19.47 -20.53
N ILE A 26 23.46 -20.74 -20.08
CA ILE A 26 22.43 -21.23 -19.16
C ILE A 26 22.53 -20.52 -17.81
N THR A 27 23.74 -20.34 -17.28
CA THR A 27 23.93 -19.64 -15.99
C THR A 27 23.59 -18.16 -16.08
N ILE A 28 23.96 -17.47 -17.16
CA ILE A 28 23.58 -16.06 -17.39
C ILE A 28 22.05 -15.94 -17.52
N TRP A 29 21.40 -16.85 -18.25
CA TRP A 29 19.95 -16.84 -18.41
C TRP A 29 19.21 -17.09 -17.08
N HIS A 30 19.65 -18.07 -16.30
CA HIS A 30 19.09 -18.32 -14.96
C HIS A 30 19.33 -17.15 -13.99
N LEU A 31 20.51 -16.52 -14.04
CA LEU A 31 20.84 -15.39 -13.18
C LEU A 31 20.00 -14.14 -13.52
N GLY A 32 19.75 -13.89 -14.80
CA GLY A 32 18.87 -12.82 -15.26
C GLY A 32 17.42 -12.99 -14.80
N TRP A 33 16.93 -14.23 -14.79
CA TRP A 33 15.55 -14.54 -14.37
C TRP A 33 15.29 -14.34 -12.87
N LEU A 34 16.32 -14.50 -12.03
CA LEU A 34 16.23 -14.35 -10.57
C LEU A 34 16.22 -12.88 -10.07
N SER A 35 16.53 -11.92 -10.94
CA SER A 35 16.83 -10.53 -10.54
C SER A 35 15.63 -9.56 -10.54
N LYS A 36 14.40 -10.04 -10.73
CA LYS A 36 13.24 -9.14 -10.78
C LYS A 36 12.89 -8.63 -9.37
N ALA A 37 13.38 -7.43 -9.04
CA ALA A 37 13.02 -6.71 -7.82
C ALA A 37 11.50 -6.51 -7.78
N LYS A 38 10.89 -6.79 -6.61
CA LYS A 38 9.46 -6.53 -6.40
C LYS A 38 9.25 -5.02 -6.29
N PRO A 39 8.25 -4.45 -6.97
CA PRO A 39 7.95 -3.03 -6.86
C PRO A 39 7.56 -2.67 -5.43
N THR A 40 8.07 -1.54 -4.94
CA THR A 40 7.71 -1.01 -3.63
C THR A 40 6.29 -0.42 -3.71
N PRO A 41 5.37 -0.80 -2.79
CA PRO A 41 4.03 -0.23 -2.78
C PRO A 41 4.07 1.25 -2.42
N THR A 42 3.22 2.05 -3.08
CA THR A 42 3.05 3.47 -2.83
C THR A 42 1.62 3.76 -2.36
N VAL A 43 1.48 4.63 -1.36
CA VAL A 43 0.16 5.08 -0.88
C VAL A 43 -0.39 6.14 -1.84
N THR A 44 -1.60 5.92 -2.37
CA THR A 44 -2.27 6.87 -3.27
C THR A 44 -3.25 7.78 -2.55
N ASP A 45 -3.93 7.27 -1.54
CA ASP A 45 -4.92 7.99 -0.75
C ASP A 45 -4.85 7.54 0.71
N LEU A 46 -5.06 8.49 1.61
CA LEU A 46 -5.20 8.24 3.04
C LEU A 46 -6.58 8.71 3.48
N LYS A 47 -7.34 7.82 4.13
CA LYS A 47 -8.73 8.06 4.47
C LYS A 47 -9.02 7.61 5.90
N ILE A 48 -9.80 8.41 6.61
CA ILE A 48 -10.38 8.06 7.90
C ILE A 48 -11.91 8.07 7.82
N TYR A 49 -12.55 7.31 8.70
CA TYR A 49 -14.00 7.19 8.81
C TYR A 49 -14.42 7.53 10.25
N PRO A 50 -14.52 8.82 10.62
CA PRO A 50 -14.76 9.20 12.02
C PRO A 50 -16.03 8.60 12.60
N ILE A 51 -17.06 8.46 11.78
CA ILE A 51 -18.28 7.73 12.11
C ILE A 51 -18.29 6.46 11.27
N LYS A 52 -18.35 5.30 11.93
CA LYS A 52 -18.43 4.01 11.26
C LYS A 52 -19.65 3.97 10.33
N SER A 53 -19.43 3.40 9.15
CA SER A 53 -20.43 3.28 8.08
C SER A 53 -20.87 4.57 7.40
N CYS A 54 -20.29 5.72 7.74
CA CYS A 54 -20.45 6.98 7.00
C CYS A 54 -19.34 7.18 5.96
N GLY A 55 -19.41 8.29 5.23
CA GLY A 55 -18.39 8.72 4.27
C GLY A 55 -17.03 8.98 4.91
N ALA A 56 -15.98 8.87 4.08
CA ALA A 56 -14.60 9.04 4.50
C ALA A 56 -14.15 10.51 4.39
N ILE A 57 -13.17 10.88 5.21
CA ILE A 57 -12.39 12.12 5.03
C ILE A 57 -11.03 11.75 4.44
N THR A 58 -10.67 12.36 3.31
CA THR A 58 -9.34 12.20 2.70
C THR A 58 -8.36 13.16 3.38
N LEU A 59 -7.18 12.64 3.73
CA LEU A 59 -6.13 13.39 4.41
C LEU A 59 -4.82 13.32 3.61
N ALA A 60 -3.99 14.35 3.73
CA ALA A 60 -2.62 14.32 3.21
C ALA A 60 -1.67 13.54 4.14
N ALA A 61 -1.95 13.54 5.44
CA ALA A 61 -1.21 12.83 6.47
C ALA A 61 -2.16 12.44 7.62
N ALA A 62 -1.83 11.38 8.34
CA ALA A 62 -2.55 10.97 9.54
C ALA A 62 -1.57 10.41 10.57
N HIS A 63 -1.87 10.64 11.84
CA HIS A 63 -1.10 10.06 12.93
C HIS A 63 -1.54 8.61 13.15
N ALA A 64 -0.58 7.68 13.03
CA ALA A 64 -0.82 6.27 13.29
C ALA A 64 -0.65 5.98 14.79
N THR A 65 -1.69 5.40 15.38
CA THR A 65 -1.74 4.97 16.78
C THR A 65 -1.77 3.44 16.86
N GLU A 66 -1.74 2.88 18.07
CA GLU A 66 -1.83 1.43 18.28
C GLU A 66 -3.13 0.81 17.75
N THR A 67 -4.21 1.60 17.63
CA THR A 67 -5.55 1.12 17.25
C THR A 67 -5.97 1.52 15.83
N GLY A 68 -5.16 2.31 15.13
CA GLY A 68 -5.46 2.83 13.79
C GLY A 68 -5.05 4.28 13.62
N PHE A 69 -5.59 4.96 12.60
CA PHE A 69 -5.38 6.39 12.47
C PHE A 69 -6.16 7.17 13.52
N GLU A 70 -5.56 8.25 14.02
CA GLU A 70 -6.25 9.20 14.87
C GLU A 70 -7.56 9.66 14.20
N ASN A 71 -8.62 9.77 14.99
CA ASN A 71 -9.98 10.08 14.54
C ASN A 71 -10.64 9.03 13.61
N ASP A 72 -10.07 7.85 13.40
CA ASP A 72 -10.76 6.76 12.69
C ASP A 72 -11.75 6.03 13.62
N ARG A 73 -13.01 5.91 13.18
CA ARG A 73 -14.10 5.16 13.84
C ARG A 73 -14.33 5.49 15.32
N ILE A 74 -14.19 6.77 15.68
CA ILE A 74 -14.45 7.26 17.04
C ILE A 74 -15.94 7.22 17.44
N ALA A 75 -16.84 7.11 16.46
CA ALA A 75 -18.28 7.04 16.68
C ALA A 75 -18.96 5.94 15.84
N GLN A 76 -20.12 5.49 16.32
CA GLN A 76 -20.99 4.52 15.65
C GLN A 76 -22.45 4.91 15.85
N ILE A 77 -23.25 4.76 14.80
CA ILE A 77 -24.71 4.99 14.87
C ILE A 77 -25.39 3.70 15.31
N SER A 78 -26.26 3.81 16.31
CA SER A 78 -27.11 2.73 16.79
C SER A 78 -28.58 3.18 16.81
N ASP A 79 -29.50 2.23 16.72
CA ASP A 79 -30.92 2.51 16.95
C ASP A 79 -31.26 2.55 18.46
N ALA A 80 -32.55 2.72 18.77
CA ALA A 80 -33.04 2.82 20.14
C ALA A 80 -32.79 1.55 20.97
N ASP A 81 -32.62 0.40 20.31
CA ASP A 81 -32.35 -0.89 20.95
C ASP A 81 -30.84 -1.13 21.12
N GLY A 82 -30.00 -0.17 20.72
CA GLY A 82 -28.54 -0.29 20.75
C GLY A 82 -27.97 -1.12 19.60
N THR A 83 -28.79 -1.49 18.60
CA THR A 83 -28.33 -2.27 17.45
C THR A 83 -27.56 -1.38 16.50
N TYR A 84 -26.42 -1.88 16.02
CA TYR A 84 -25.57 -1.15 15.09
C TYR A 84 -26.23 -0.93 13.74
N CYS A 85 -26.46 0.34 13.42
CA CYS A 85 -26.90 0.75 12.10
C CYS A 85 -25.73 0.59 11.12
N THR A 86 -25.74 -0.48 10.33
CA THR A 86 -24.70 -0.74 9.32
C THR A 86 -25.30 -1.01 7.94
N PRO A 87 -24.59 -0.66 6.84
CA PRO A 87 -25.05 -0.83 5.46
C PRO A 87 -25.25 -2.28 5.02
N ARG A 88 -24.93 -3.26 5.88
CA ARG A 88 -25.31 -4.67 5.68
C ARG A 88 -26.84 -4.84 5.70
N HIS A 89 -27.55 -3.94 6.38
CA HIS A 89 -29.00 -3.81 6.30
C HIS A 89 -29.33 -2.72 5.28
N THR A 90 -30.15 -3.06 4.29
CA THR A 90 -30.51 -2.17 3.17
C THR A 90 -31.10 -0.84 3.61
N GLN A 91 -31.85 -0.81 4.71
CA GLN A 91 -32.40 0.41 5.31
C GLN A 91 -31.33 1.44 5.73
N TYR A 92 -30.12 0.99 6.05
CA TYR A 92 -29.00 1.85 6.48
C TYR A 92 -27.97 2.09 5.37
N ALA A 93 -28.23 1.66 4.13
CA ALA A 93 -27.30 1.87 3.01
C ALA A 93 -26.99 3.36 2.74
N LYS A 94 -27.94 4.25 3.08
CA LYS A 94 -27.78 5.71 2.92
C LYS A 94 -26.74 6.33 3.86
N LEU A 95 -26.27 5.62 4.89
CA LEU A 95 -25.24 6.12 5.80
C LEU A 95 -23.96 6.53 5.06
N PHE A 96 -23.59 5.83 3.98
CA PHE A 96 -22.43 6.16 3.15
C PHE A 96 -22.49 7.54 2.48
N HIS A 97 -23.68 8.14 2.39
CA HIS A 97 -23.85 9.46 1.77
C HIS A 97 -23.66 10.61 2.76
N ILE A 98 -23.60 10.31 4.06
CA ILE A 98 -23.29 11.30 5.09
C ILE A 98 -21.78 11.55 5.03
N GLN A 99 -21.38 12.82 4.91
CA GLN A 99 -19.98 13.25 4.84
C GLN A 99 -19.59 13.96 6.14
N PRO A 100 -18.91 13.28 7.07
CA PRO A 100 -18.42 13.89 8.30
C PRO A 100 -17.36 14.96 8.01
N LYS A 101 -17.24 15.94 8.90
CA LYS A 101 -16.16 16.93 8.91
C LYS A 101 -15.59 17.01 10.33
N LEU A 102 -14.28 17.14 10.44
CA LEU A 102 -13.62 17.51 11.69
C LEU A 102 -13.53 19.04 11.73
N SER A 103 -13.84 19.63 12.88
CA SER A 103 -13.63 21.05 13.15
C SER A 103 -12.41 21.19 14.07
N ASP A 104 -11.48 22.07 13.74
CA ASP A 104 -10.40 22.43 14.64
C ASP A 104 -10.99 23.24 15.80
N ARG A 105 -10.99 22.68 17.02
CA ARG A 105 -11.54 23.35 18.22
C ARG A 105 -10.63 24.46 18.79
N ASP A 106 -9.53 24.79 18.11
CA ASP A 106 -8.45 25.60 18.68
C ASP A 106 -8.35 27.05 18.12
N ASN A 107 -9.32 27.52 17.32
CA ASN A 107 -9.28 28.89 16.77
C ASN A 107 -10.44 29.81 17.19
N ASP A 108 -11.35 29.36 18.06
CA ASP A 108 -12.39 30.22 18.64
C ASP A 108 -11.80 31.03 19.80
N ASN A 109 -10.86 31.94 19.50
CA ASN A 109 -10.63 33.12 20.33
C ASN A 109 -11.77 34.10 20.03
N ASP A 110 -12.95 33.80 20.56
CA ASP A 110 -14.05 34.76 20.61
C ASP A 110 -13.61 35.92 21.53
N ASN A 111 -13.13 36.99 20.88
CA ASN A 111 -13.04 38.32 21.45
C ASN A 111 -14.46 38.88 21.65
N ASP A 112 -15.24 38.27 22.56
CA ASP A 112 -16.42 38.91 23.11
C ASP A 112 -15.97 39.89 24.20
N ASN A 113 -15.44 41.04 23.75
CA ASN A 113 -15.40 42.25 24.57
C ASN A 113 -16.81 42.83 24.62
N ASP A 114 -17.64 42.24 25.48
CA ASP A 114 -18.83 42.91 25.99
C ASP A 114 -18.36 44.09 26.87
N ASN A 115 -18.42 45.29 26.30
CA ASN A 115 -18.31 46.53 27.07
C ASN A 115 -19.58 46.68 27.92
N ASP A 116 -19.37 46.64 29.23
CA ASP A 116 -20.27 47.08 30.31
C ASP A 116 -20.62 48.58 30.18
#